data_AF-A0A949S2N8-F1
#
_entry.id   AF-A0A949S2N8-F1
#
_cell.length_a   1.000
_cell.length_b   1.000
_cell.length_c   1.000
_cell.angle_alpha   90.00
_cell.angle_beta   90.00
_cell.angle_gamma   90.00
#
_symmetry.space_group_name_H-M   'P 1'
#
loop_
_entity.id
_entity.type
_entity.pdbx_description
1 polymer ?
#
loop_
_entity_poly.entity_id
_entity_poly.type
_entity_poly.pdbx_seq_one_letter_code
_entity_poly.pdbx_strand_id
1 'polypeptide(L)'
;MTRKQLKTTIILVISIYAAAVVVGIIVYLNDNTEKKINYAVFRDFIPFIIALPAAYLGYCFQRRSSYMLALRQLWSNLIESVNSAIQYTQLSNPEKEEYEKTLILLSKSIDEVRGVYKNIDENESSIGHYPFESLKSIYSIISELGYKEISPEKRIDASKHIKHNWGNLRRTFLREFDRPEPTVFDSPFINTGSDKITD
;
A
#
# COMPACT_ATOMS: atom_id res chain seq x y z
N MET A 1 6.56 0.73 -6.02
CA MET A 1 7.94 0.18 -5.91
C MET A 1 8.12 -0.34 -4.50
N THR A 2 8.29 -1.64 -4.35
CA THR A 2 8.35 -2.28 -3.02
C THR A 2 9.71 -2.03 -2.35
N ARG A 3 9.79 -2.20 -1.02
CA ARG A 3 11.05 -2.13 -0.27
C ARG A 3 12.12 -3.10 -0.81
N LYS A 4 11.70 -4.30 -1.25
CA LYS A 4 12.59 -5.32 -1.85
C LYS A 4 13.16 -4.84 -3.19
N GLN A 5 12.31 -4.25 -4.05
CA GLN A 5 12.75 -3.67 -5.32
C GLN A 5 13.77 -2.55 -5.08
N LEU A 6 13.50 -1.63 -4.15
CA LEU A 6 14.44 -0.55 -3.83
C LEU A 6 15.78 -1.05 -3.30
N LYS A 7 15.78 -2.04 -2.41
CA LYS A 7 17.02 -2.65 -1.93
C LYS A 7 17.82 -3.26 -3.08
N THR A 8 17.14 -3.95 -4.00
CA THR A 8 17.79 -4.56 -5.18
C THR A 8 18.38 -3.50 -6.10
N THR A 9 17.64 -2.42 -6.38
CA THR A 9 18.13 -1.29 -7.18
C THR A 9 19.35 -0.62 -6.53
N ILE A 10 19.32 -0.40 -5.22
CA ILE A 10 20.46 0.17 -4.48
C ILE A 10 21.70 -0.73 -4.63
N ILE A 11 21.54 -2.04 -4.41
CA ILE A 11 22.65 -3.00 -4.55
C ILE A 11 23.19 -3.00 -5.98
N LEU A 12 22.33 -2.93 -6.99
CA LEU A 12 22.73 -2.86 -8.39
C LEU A 12 23.53 -1.59 -8.69
N VAL A 13 23.09 -0.42 -8.22
CA VAL A 13 23.83 0.85 -8.39
C VAL A 13 25.18 0.80 -7.69
N ILE A 14 25.25 0.29 -6.46
CA ILE A 14 26.51 0.08 -5.74
C ILE A 14 27.44 -0.85 -6.54
N SER A 15 26.89 -1.92 -7.12
CA SER A 15 27.67 -2.88 -7.92
C SER A 15 28.22 -2.25 -9.20
N ILE A 16 27.45 -1.38 -9.87
CA ILE A 16 27.91 -0.61 -11.03
C ILE A 16 29.08 0.30 -10.64
N TYR A 17 28.98 1.03 -9.53
CA TYR A 17 30.06 1.90 -9.06
C TYR A 17 31.29 1.10 -8.66
N ALA A 18 31.13 -0.03 -7.97
CA ALA A 18 32.24 -0.91 -7.63
C ALA A 18 32.94 -1.46 -8.89
N ALA A 19 32.17 -1.91 -9.89
CA ALA A 19 32.70 -2.39 -11.16
C ALA A 19 33.43 -1.27 -11.92
N ALA A 20 32.88 -0.05 -11.95
CA ALA A 20 33.53 1.09 -12.58
C ALA A 20 34.89 1.41 -11.93
N VAL A 21 34.98 1.35 -10.60
CA VAL A 21 36.26 1.54 -9.89
C VAL A 21 37.26 0.44 -10.27
N VAL A 22 36.85 -0.83 -10.27
CA VAL A 22 37.72 -1.95 -10.66
C VAL A 22 38.21 -1.82 -12.10
N VAL A 23 37.32 -1.50 -13.04
CA VAL A 23 37.67 -1.26 -14.44
C VAL A 23 38.64 -0.07 -14.55
N GLY A 24 38.41 1.01 -13.81
CA GLY A 24 39.30 2.16 -13.78
C GLY A 24 40.72 1.80 -13.31
N ILE A 25 40.84 0.96 -12.28
CA ILE A 25 42.15 0.46 -11.79
C ILE A 25 42.81 -0.42 -12.85
N ILE A 26 42.08 -1.36 -13.46
CA ILE A 26 42.61 -2.25 -14.50
C ILE A 26 43.10 -1.45 -15.71
N VAL A 27 42.30 -0.48 -16.19
CA VAL A 27 42.69 0.40 -17.29
C VAL A 27 43.91 1.22 -16.94
N TYR A 28 43.99 1.75 -15.71
CA TYR A 28 45.15 2.52 -15.26
C TYR A 28 46.45 1.70 -15.20
N LEU A 29 46.37 0.43 -14.81
CA LEU A 29 47.53 -0.46 -14.69
C LEU A 29 47.99 -1.03 -16.04
N ASN A 30 47.07 -1.28 -16.97
CA ASN A 30 47.38 -1.86 -18.28
C ASN A 30 47.71 -0.82 -19.36
N ASP A 31 47.52 0.46 -19.09
CA ASP A 31 47.81 1.53 -20.06
C ASP A 31 49.31 1.87 -20.07
N ASN A 32 50.05 1.16 -20.94
CA ASN A 32 51.49 1.35 -21.18
C ASN A 32 51.81 2.53 -22.12
N THR A 33 50.80 3.30 -22.55
CA THR A 33 51.01 4.46 -23.41
C THR A 33 51.60 5.61 -22.59
N GLU A 34 52.63 6.32 -23.09
CA GLU A 34 53.26 7.46 -22.37
C GLU A 34 52.26 8.52 -21.88
N LYS A 35 51.14 8.70 -22.60
CA LYS A 35 50.09 9.68 -22.29
C LYS A 35 48.86 9.10 -21.60
N LYS A 36 48.84 7.80 -21.30
CA LYS A 36 47.69 7.07 -20.72
C LYS A 36 46.34 7.41 -21.38
N ILE A 37 46.27 7.25 -22.70
CA ILE A 37 45.13 7.69 -23.52
C ILE A 37 43.84 6.96 -23.12
N ASN A 38 43.92 5.65 -22.83
CA ASN A 38 42.74 4.85 -22.49
C ASN A 38 42.17 5.26 -21.12
N TYR A 39 43.05 5.57 -20.17
CA TYR A 39 42.63 6.11 -18.88
C TYR A 39 42.00 7.51 -19.02
N ALA A 40 42.53 8.37 -19.89
CA ALA A 40 41.96 9.70 -20.12
C ALA A 40 40.52 9.60 -20.65
N VAL A 41 40.28 8.75 -21.65
CA VAL A 41 38.94 8.50 -22.19
C VAL A 41 38.00 7.94 -21.10
N PHE A 42 38.45 6.94 -20.33
CA PHE A 42 37.66 6.38 -19.24
C PHE A 42 37.28 7.45 -18.19
N ARG A 43 38.25 8.29 -17.80
CA ARG A 43 38.03 9.40 -16.86
C ARG A 43 36.99 10.38 -17.38
N ASP A 44 37.00 10.67 -18.68
CA ASP A 44 36.03 11.59 -19.29
C ASP A 44 34.60 11.01 -19.29
N PHE A 45 34.44 9.68 -19.20
CA PHE A 45 33.14 9.01 -19.02
C PHE A 45 32.67 8.90 -17.57
N ILE A 46 33.54 9.11 -16.57
CA ILE A 46 33.16 9.03 -15.14
C ILE A 46 31.92 9.87 -14.79
N PRO A 47 31.78 11.13 -15.27
CA PRO A 47 30.58 11.91 -14.99
C PRO A 47 29.28 11.21 -15.42
N PHE A 48 29.28 10.52 -16.57
CA PHE A 48 28.11 9.77 -17.05
C PHE A 48 27.86 8.51 -16.24
N ILE A 49 28.93 7.80 -15.88
CA ILE A 49 28.87 6.60 -15.03
C ILE A 49 28.27 6.94 -13.66
N ILE A 50 28.54 8.13 -13.12
CA ILE A 50 27.96 8.60 -11.86
C ILE A 50 26.55 9.16 -12.07
N ALA A 51 26.35 10.03 -13.06
CA ALA A 51 25.10 10.77 -13.21
C ALA A 51 23.90 9.88 -13.54
N LEU A 52 24.06 8.90 -14.44
CA LEU A 52 22.93 8.05 -14.87
C LEU A 52 22.38 7.17 -13.73
N PRO A 53 23.20 6.39 -13.00
CA PRO A 53 22.69 5.59 -11.89
C PRO A 53 22.20 6.46 -10.73
N ALA A 54 22.85 7.61 -10.46
CA ALA A 54 22.40 8.54 -9.43
C ALA A 54 21.01 9.13 -9.76
N ALA A 55 20.79 9.55 -11.01
CA ALA A 55 19.49 10.07 -11.46
C ALA A 55 18.40 9.00 -11.36
N TYR A 56 18.69 7.77 -11.80
CA TYR A 56 17.75 6.66 -11.68
C TYR A 56 17.43 6.32 -10.22
N LEU A 57 18.44 6.32 -9.35
CA LEU A 57 18.26 6.11 -7.92
C LEU A 57 17.40 7.21 -7.30
N GLY A 58 17.61 8.47 -7.68
CA GLY A 58 16.78 9.61 -7.29
C GLY A 58 15.32 9.41 -7.69
N TYR A 59 15.06 9.01 -8.93
CA TYR A 59 13.72 8.67 -9.42
C TYR A 59 13.08 7.54 -8.58
N CYS A 60 13.82 6.48 -8.27
CA CYS A 60 13.33 5.39 -7.43
C CYS A 60 12.94 5.83 -6.01
N PHE A 61 13.77 6.66 -5.37
CA PHE A 61 13.48 7.21 -4.04
C PHE A 61 12.27 8.15 -4.08
N GLN A 62 12.18 9.02 -5.09
CA GLN A 62 11.04 9.92 -5.27
C GLN A 62 9.74 9.12 -5.42
N ARG A 63 9.73 8.11 -6.30
CA ARG A 63 8.56 7.24 -6.51
C ARG A 63 8.15 6.49 -5.24
N ARG A 64 9.13 6.02 -4.45
CA ARG A 64 8.87 5.36 -3.16
C ARG A 64 8.26 6.33 -2.14
N SER A 65 8.79 7.55 -2.06
CA SER A 65 8.28 8.60 -1.17
C SER A 65 6.84 8.96 -1.50
N SER A 66 6.53 9.21 -2.79
CA SER A 66 5.16 9.48 -3.25
C SER A 66 4.19 8.35 -2.91
N TYR A 67 4.63 7.09 -3.07
CA TYR A 67 3.82 5.93 -2.69
C TYR A 67 3.54 5.89 -1.18
N MET A 68 4.53 6.14 -0.32
CA MET A 68 4.31 6.21 1.14
C MET A 68 3.36 7.33 1.53
N LEU A 69 3.44 8.49 0.86
CA LEU A 69 2.53 9.60 1.10
C LEU A 69 1.09 9.24 0.71
N ALA A 70 0.90 8.60 -0.46
CA ALA A 70 -0.40 8.12 -0.89
C ALA A 70 -1.00 7.10 0.09
N LEU A 71 -0.19 6.16 0.59
CA LEU A 71 -0.62 5.20 1.61
C LEU A 71 -1.03 5.87 2.93
N ARG A 72 -0.28 6.88 3.39
CA ARG A 72 -0.65 7.67 4.58
C ARG A 72 -1.96 8.40 4.38
N GLN A 73 -2.19 8.96 3.19
CA GLN A 73 -3.45 9.60 2.88
C GLN A 73 -4.60 8.59 2.88
N LEU A 74 -4.41 7.41 2.26
CA LEU A 74 -5.39 6.33 2.27
C LEU A 74 -5.77 5.92 3.70
N TRP A 75 -4.78 5.77 4.59
CA TRP A 75 -5.03 5.48 6.00
C TRP A 75 -5.82 6.57 6.70
N SER A 76 -5.49 7.83 6.44
CA SER A 76 -6.23 8.97 6.99
C SER A 76 -7.69 8.96 6.53
N ASN A 77 -7.94 8.73 5.24
CA ASN A 77 -9.29 8.68 4.66
C ASN A 77 -10.11 7.52 5.24
N LEU A 78 -9.48 6.36 5.46
CA LEU A 78 -10.11 5.22 6.12
C LEU A 78 -10.51 5.54 7.57
N ILE A 79 -9.61 6.16 8.34
CA ILE A 79 -9.91 6.60 9.71
C ILE A 79 -11.11 7.54 9.70
N GLU A 80 -11.12 8.55 8.82
CA GLU A 80 -12.21 9.50 8.71
C GLU A 80 -13.54 8.82 8.39
N SER A 81 -13.55 7.94 7.39
CA SER A 81 -14.77 7.26 6.92
C SER A 81 -15.34 6.32 7.99
N VAL A 82 -14.49 5.54 8.65
CA VAL A 82 -14.94 4.63 9.73
C VAL A 82 -15.38 5.40 10.97
N ASN A 83 -14.70 6.50 11.33
CA ASN A 83 -15.15 7.34 12.43
C ASN A 83 -16.49 8.03 12.12
N SER A 84 -16.71 8.46 10.87
CA SER A 84 -18.02 8.96 10.42
C SER A 84 -19.10 7.89 10.62
N ALA A 85 -18.82 6.64 10.25
CA ALA A 85 -19.73 5.52 10.47
C ALA A 85 -20.02 5.27 11.97
N ILE A 86 -19.00 5.32 12.83
CA ILE A 86 -19.19 5.19 14.29
C ILE A 86 -20.03 6.35 14.84
N GLN A 87 -19.76 7.60 14.43
CA GLN A 87 -20.53 8.77 14.84
C GLN A 87 -21.99 8.67 14.38
N TYR A 88 -22.22 8.19 13.16
CA TYR A 88 -23.56 7.97 12.62
C TYR A 88 -24.40 7.07 13.53
N THR A 89 -23.82 6.00 14.09
CA THR A 89 -24.53 5.12 15.05
C THR A 89 -24.98 5.83 16.33
N GLN A 90 -24.43 6.99 16.66
CA GLN A 90 -24.80 7.74 17.87
C GLN A 90 -26.02 8.65 17.65
N LEU A 91 -26.39 8.91 16.39
CA LEU A 91 -27.56 9.73 16.04
C LEU A 91 -28.85 8.94 16.23
N SER A 92 -29.80 9.48 17.00
CA SER A 92 -31.11 8.83 17.23
C SER A 92 -32.06 8.99 16.04
N ASN A 93 -31.97 10.12 15.35
CA ASN A 93 -32.81 10.44 14.20
C ASN A 93 -31.96 11.12 13.11
N PRO A 94 -31.05 10.38 12.46
CA PRO A 94 -30.19 10.96 11.43
C PRO A 94 -30.99 11.37 10.20
N GLU A 95 -30.60 12.50 9.61
CA GLU A 95 -31.16 12.98 8.37
C GLU A 95 -30.66 12.16 7.17
N LYS A 96 -31.39 12.26 6.06
CA LYS A 96 -31.02 11.58 4.82
C LYS A 96 -29.64 12.04 4.31
N GLU A 97 -29.31 13.32 4.48
CA GLU A 97 -28.01 13.86 4.07
C GLU A 97 -26.85 13.23 4.86
N GLU A 98 -27.00 13.07 6.17
CA GLU A 98 -25.98 12.44 7.04
C GLU A 98 -25.74 10.97 6.68
N TYR A 99 -26.83 10.27 6.33
CA TYR A 99 -26.80 8.89 5.84
C TYR A 99 -26.03 8.77 4.54
N GLU A 100 -26.43 9.55 3.53
CA GLU A 100 -25.81 9.54 2.20
C GLU A 100 -24.33 9.93 2.28
N LYS A 101 -24.00 10.96 3.06
CA LYS A 101 -22.62 11.41 3.27
C LYS A 101 -21.75 10.29 3.87
N THR A 102 -22.26 9.57 4.87
CA THR A 102 -21.52 8.47 5.51
C THR A 102 -21.28 7.31 4.53
N LEU A 103 -22.30 6.92 3.76
CA LEU A 103 -22.17 5.87 2.75
C LEU A 103 -21.22 6.27 1.61
N ILE A 104 -21.27 7.52 1.14
CA ILE A 104 -20.35 8.02 0.11
C ILE A 104 -18.90 7.95 0.59
N LEU A 105 -18.62 8.37 1.84
CA LEU A 105 -17.28 8.30 2.42
C LEU A 105 -16.75 6.85 2.48
N LEU A 106 -17.59 5.92 2.96
CA LEU A 106 -17.24 4.50 3.01
C LEU A 106 -17.04 3.91 1.60
N SER A 107 -17.93 4.20 0.65
CA SER A 107 -17.80 3.75 -0.75
C SER A 107 -16.51 4.27 -1.39
N LYS A 108 -16.22 5.56 -1.20
CA LYS A 108 -14.98 6.17 -1.69
C LYS A 108 -13.76 5.47 -1.10
N SER A 109 -13.76 5.20 0.20
CA SER A 109 -12.66 4.46 0.85
C SER A 109 -12.50 3.04 0.31
N ILE A 110 -13.59 2.33 0.02
CA ILE A 110 -13.56 0.99 -0.58
C ILE A 110 -12.86 1.04 -1.95
N ASP A 111 -13.22 2.03 -2.78
CA ASP A 111 -12.64 2.21 -4.11
C ASP A 111 -11.18 2.67 -4.05
N GLU A 112 -10.83 3.55 -3.12
CA GLU A 112 -9.44 3.98 -2.90
C GLU A 112 -8.55 2.79 -2.50
N VAL A 113 -9.03 1.91 -1.62
CA VAL A 113 -8.33 0.67 -1.26
C VAL A 113 -8.20 -0.26 -2.47
N ARG A 114 -9.26 -0.40 -3.28
CA ARG A 114 -9.21 -1.21 -4.52
C ARG A 114 -8.20 -0.66 -5.53
N GLY A 115 -8.01 0.65 -5.57
CA GLY A 115 -7.01 1.29 -6.43
C GLY A 115 -5.55 1.03 -5.99
N VAL A 116 -5.32 0.61 -4.74
CA VAL A 116 -3.97 0.41 -4.18
C VAL A 116 -3.60 -1.08 -4.07
N TYR A 117 -4.55 -1.94 -3.73
CA TYR A 117 -4.31 -3.36 -3.49
C TYR A 117 -4.98 -4.22 -4.56
N LYS A 118 -4.23 -5.21 -5.06
CA LYS A 118 -4.75 -6.25 -5.93
C LYS A 118 -5.76 -7.11 -5.17
N ASN A 119 -6.78 -7.63 -5.86
CA ASN A 119 -7.64 -8.65 -5.27
C ASN A 119 -6.83 -9.94 -5.04
N ILE A 120 -7.23 -10.69 -4.01
CA ILE A 120 -6.60 -11.97 -3.68
C ILE A 120 -7.04 -13.00 -4.70
N ASP A 121 -6.10 -13.82 -5.17
CA ASP A 121 -6.28 -14.83 -6.21
C ASP A 121 -6.73 -14.28 -7.58
N GLU A 122 -6.58 -12.97 -7.82
CA GLU A 122 -6.90 -12.33 -9.10
C GLU A 122 -5.91 -12.77 -10.20
N ASN A 123 -6.47 -13.32 -11.28
CA ASN A 123 -5.76 -13.85 -12.44
C ASN A 123 -6.60 -13.65 -13.72
N GLU A 124 -6.08 -14.03 -14.90
CA GLU A 124 -6.77 -13.81 -16.18
C GLU A 124 -8.17 -14.44 -16.27
N SER A 125 -8.44 -15.48 -15.46
CA SER A 125 -9.72 -16.20 -15.43
C SER A 125 -10.63 -15.84 -14.25
N SER A 126 -10.14 -15.06 -13.27
CA SER A 126 -10.88 -14.73 -12.05
C SER A 126 -10.58 -13.32 -11.53
N ILE A 127 -11.65 -12.58 -11.21
CA ILE A 127 -11.58 -11.22 -10.63
C ILE A 127 -11.00 -11.24 -9.20
N GLY A 128 -10.95 -12.41 -8.56
CA GLY A 128 -10.45 -12.58 -7.20
C GLY A 128 -11.37 -12.01 -6.11
N HIS A 129 -10.89 -12.02 -4.87
CA HIS A 129 -11.61 -11.56 -3.69
C HIS A 129 -11.03 -10.25 -3.17
N TYR A 130 -11.90 -9.35 -2.71
CA TYR A 130 -11.43 -8.12 -2.10
C TYR A 130 -10.74 -8.43 -0.76
N PRO A 131 -9.55 -7.86 -0.50
CA PRO A 131 -8.74 -8.27 0.65
C PRO A 131 -9.26 -7.80 2.00
N PHE A 132 -10.00 -6.70 2.04
CA PHE A 132 -10.36 -6.00 3.28
C PHE A 132 -11.89 -5.95 3.48
N GLU A 133 -12.55 -7.12 3.49
CA GLU A 133 -14.02 -7.23 3.53
C GLU A 133 -14.67 -6.63 4.79
N SER A 134 -13.93 -6.45 5.90
CA SER A 134 -14.41 -5.69 7.06
C SER A 134 -14.84 -4.28 6.69
N LEU A 135 -14.20 -3.65 5.69
CA LEU A 135 -14.59 -2.32 5.22
C LEU A 135 -15.95 -2.35 4.51
N LYS A 136 -16.20 -3.35 3.67
CA LYS A 136 -17.51 -3.55 3.03
C LYS A 136 -18.58 -3.92 4.06
N SER A 137 -18.20 -4.70 5.07
CA SER A 137 -19.11 -5.05 6.17
C SER A 137 -19.54 -3.81 6.95
N ILE A 138 -18.65 -2.85 7.20
CA ILE A 138 -19.00 -1.55 7.80
C ILE A 138 -19.99 -0.78 6.91
N TYR A 139 -19.76 -0.75 5.60
CA TYR A 139 -20.69 -0.15 4.65
C TYR A 139 -22.08 -0.79 4.72
N SER A 140 -22.15 -2.13 4.67
CA SER A 140 -23.42 -2.86 4.77
C SER A 140 -24.15 -2.58 6.09
N ILE A 141 -23.44 -2.54 7.21
CA ILE A 141 -24.04 -2.21 8.52
C ILE A 141 -24.71 -0.84 8.49
N ILE A 142 -24.04 0.19 7.94
CA ILE A 142 -24.63 1.53 7.84
C ILE A 142 -25.82 1.53 6.86
N SER A 143 -25.69 0.84 5.72
CA SER A 143 -26.77 0.75 4.73
C SER A 143 -28.02 0.06 5.29
N GLU A 144 -27.85 -0.97 6.11
CA GLU A 144 -28.94 -1.71 6.77
C GLU A 144 -29.54 -0.93 7.94
N LEU A 145 -28.72 -0.13 8.63
CA LEU A 145 -29.18 0.74 9.71
C LEU A 145 -30.18 1.80 9.19
N GLY A 146 -29.99 2.24 7.94
CA GLY A 146 -30.87 3.19 7.27
C GLY A 146 -30.83 4.58 7.90
N TYR A 147 -31.88 5.37 7.66
CA TYR A 147 -32.04 6.73 8.19
C TYR A 147 -33.45 6.92 8.78
N LYS A 148 -33.61 7.93 9.64
CA LYS A 148 -34.81 8.21 10.47
C LYS A 148 -35.14 7.12 11.51
N GLU A 149 -35.55 7.58 12.70
CA GLU A 149 -36.08 6.77 13.81
C GLU A 149 -35.40 5.40 14.01
N ILE A 150 -34.12 5.45 14.41
CA ILE A 150 -33.32 4.25 14.58
C ILE A 150 -33.37 3.82 16.05
N SER A 151 -33.90 2.62 16.30
CA SER A 151 -34.02 2.09 17.66
C SER A 151 -32.67 2.08 18.39
N PRO A 152 -32.60 2.43 19.68
CA PRO A 152 -31.35 2.42 20.45
C PRO A 152 -30.59 1.08 20.40
N GLU A 153 -31.32 -0.04 20.39
CA GLU A 153 -30.73 -1.38 20.34
C GLU A 153 -29.95 -1.62 19.03
N LYS A 154 -30.57 -1.35 17.87
CA LYS A 154 -29.91 -1.45 16.56
C LYS A 154 -28.68 -0.54 16.47
N ARG A 155 -28.74 0.67 17.05
CA ARG A 155 -27.61 1.61 17.07
C ARG A 155 -26.43 1.08 17.87
N ILE A 156 -26.70 0.52 19.06
CA ILE A 156 -25.68 -0.07 19.92
C ILE A 156 -25.05 -1.28 19.23
N ASP A 157 -25.87 -2.14 18.64
CA ASP A 157 -25.42 -3.34 17.93
C ASP A 157 -24.55 -2.98 16.70
N ALA A 158 -25.03 -2.05 15.86
CA ALA A 158 -24.27 -1.54 14.73
C ALA A 158 -22.92 -0.93 15.18
N SER A 159 -22.91 -0.12 16.24
CA SER A 159 -21.67 0.48 16.77
C SER A 159 -20.67 -0.59 17.21
N LYS A 160 -21.14 -1.65 17.86
CA LYS A 160 -20.32 -2.78 18.31
C LYS A 160 -19.72 -3.52 17.12
N HIS A 161 -20.52 -3.86 16.11
CA HIS A 161 -20.06 -4.56 14.91
C HIS A 161 -19.11 -3.71 14.06
N ILE A 162 -19.35 -2.41 13.91
CA ILE A 162 -18.44 -1.50 13.21
C ILE A 162 -17.09 -1.44 13.92
N LYS A 163 -17.07 -1.30 15.26
CA LYS A 163 -15.81 -1.28 16.04
C LYS A 163 -15.04 -2.60 15.92
N HIS A 164 -15.74 -3.73 15.91
CA HIS A 164 -15.13 -5.04 15.70
C HIS A 164 -14.47 -5.14 14.31
N ASN A 165 -15.22 -4.86 13.25
CA ASN A 165 -14.72 -4.84 11.88
C ASN A 165 -13.57 -3.85 11.70
N TRP A 166 -13.63 -2.68 12.34
CA TRP A 166 -12.53 -1.72 12.32
C TRP A 166 -11.27 -2.25 12.98
N GLY A 167 -11.41 -2.95 14.11
CA GLY A 167 -10.28 -3.60 14.78
C GLY A 167 -9.59 -4.65 13.90
N ASN A 168 -10.39 -5.44 13.17
CA ASN A 168 -9.88 -6.42 12.22
C ASN A 168 -9.18 -5.75 11.04
N LEU A 169 -9.86 -4.79 10.39
CA LEU A 169 -9.32 -4.01 9.27
C LEU A 169 -8.01 -3.33 9.64
N ARG A 170 -7.95 -2.66 10.80
CA ARG A 170 -6.72 -1.99 11.26
C ARG A 170 -5.57 -2.98 11.42
N ARG A 171 -5.83 -4.17 11.94
CA ARG A 171 -4.81 -5.20 12.15
C ARG A 171 -4.30 -5.76 10.81
N THR A 172 -5.17 -6.04 9.86
CA THR A 172 -4.78 -6.58 8.55
C THR A 172 -4.13 -5.50 7.69
N PHE A 173 -4.78 -4.36 7.53
CA PHE A 173 -4.32 -3.26 6.70
C PHE A 173 -2.95 -2.70 7.13
N LEU A 174 -2.72 -2.46 8.43
CA LEU A 174 -1.43 -1.90 8.88
C LEU A 174 -0.25 -2.87 8.69
N ARG A 175 -0.51 -4.19 8.66
CA ARG A 175 0.53 -5.19 8.35
C ARG A 175 0.88 -5.21 6.86
N GLU A 176 -0.09 -4.85 6.01
CA GLU A 176 0.03 -4.82 4.55
C GLU A 176 0.38 -3.44 4.00
N PHE A 177 0.56 -2.44 4.88
CA PHE A 177 0.69 -1.02 4.53
C PHE A 177 1.82 -0.66 3.54
N ASP A 178 2.74 -1.57 3.21
CA ASP A 178 3.81 -1.37 2.22
C ASP A 178 3.91 -2.50 1.18
N ARG A 179 2.88 -3.34 1.08
CA ARG A 179 2.85 -4.51 0.20
C ARG A 179 1.84 -4.30 -0.93
N PRO A 180 2.23 -4.53 -2.20
CA PRO A 180 1.31 -4.39 -3.33
C PRO A 180 0.32 -5.55 -3.40
N GLU A 181 0.73 -6.73 -2.96
CA GLU A 181 -0.12 -7.93 -2.86
C GLU A 181 -0.31 -8.24 -1.37
N PRO A 182 -1.56 -8.22 -0.87
CA PRO A 182 -1.84 -8.43 0.55
C PRO A 182 -1.57 -9.88 0.94
N THR A 183 -0.71 -10.08 1.94
CA THR A 183 -0.41 -11.41 2.52
C THR A 183 -1.25 -11.76 3.75
N VAL A 184 -1.78 -10.74 4.41
CA VAL A 184 -2.66 -10.83 5.57
C VAL A 184 -3.93 -10.06 5.25
N PHE A 185 -5.07 -10.74 5.29
CA PHE A 185 -6.36 -10.23 4.88
C PHE A 185 -7.46 -10.73 5.82
N ASP A 186 -8.63 -10.10 5.74
CA ASP A 186 -9.81 -10.43 6.56
C ASP A 186 -11.02 -10.84 5.70
N SER A 187 -10.76 -11.25 4.45
CA SER A 187 -11.81 -11.76 3.56
C SER A 187 -12.35 -13.12 4.05
N PRO A 188 -13.64 -13.22 4.46
CA PRO A 188 -14.22 -14.47 4.92
C PRO A 188 -14.46 -15.47 3.76
N PHE A 189 -14.35 -15.01 2.51
CA PHE A 189 -14.54 -15.84 1.32
C PHE A 189 -13.31 -16.68 0.97
N ILE A 190 -12.22 -16.52 1.72
CA ILE A 190 -10.98 -17.25 1.52
C ILE A 190 -10.81 -18.23 2.67
N ASN A 191 -11.03 -19.52 2.38
CA ASN A 191 -10.66 -20.60 3.29
C ASN A 191 -9.13 -20.73 3.31
N THR A 192 -8.47 -19.93 4.14
CA THR A 192 -7.16 -20.31 4.63
C THR A 192 -7.39 -21.47 5.61
N GLY A 193 -6.84 -22.65 5.34
CA GLY A 193 -7.08 -23.87 6.13
C GLY A 193 -6.54 -23.81 7.56
N SER A 194 -7.00 -22.87 8.38
CA SER A 194 -6.66 -22.70 9.79
C SER A 194 -7.70 -23.31 10.74
N ASP A 195 -8.31 -24.43 10.34
CA ASP A 195 -8.97 -25.39 11.25
C ASP A 195 -8.06 -26.61 11.44
N LYS A 196 -6.82 -26.36 11.88
CA LYS A 196 -6.10 -27.33 12.71
C LYS A 196 -6.05 -26.77 14.12
N ILE A 197 -7.17 -26.95 14.80
CA ILE A 197 -7.23 -27.04 16.25
C ILE A 197 -6.27 -28.18 16.62
N THR A 198 -5.13 -27.84 17.22
CA THR A 198 -4.34 -28.80 17.99
C THR A 198 -5.05 -29.01 19.31
N ASP A 199 -5.57 -30.24 19.50
CA ASP A 199 -5.70 -30.86 20.82
C ASP A 199 -4.34 -30.87 21.56
#